data_AF-A0A554J636-F1
#
_entry.id   AF-A0A554J636-F1
#
_cell.length_a   1.000
_cell.length_b   1.000
_cell.length_c   1.000
_cell.angle_alpha   90.00
_cell.angle_beta   90.00
_cell.angle_gamma   90.00
#
_symmetry.space_group_name_H-M   'P 1'
#
loop_
_entity.id
_entity.type
_entity.pdbx_description
1 polymer ?
#
loop_
_entity_poly.entity_id
_entity_poly.type
_entity_poly.pdbx_seq_one_letter_code
_entity_poly.pdbx_strand_id
1 'polypeptide(L)'
;MNQLEKVKSRILLDFHHGMGDELICNGLVREYCKKYETVGIFCIKRNYPSVSFMYRDLENLRIHVVSSHTERLRFRFLNPLRFGQNHYDEIRAIDAYDEESGIRFERQVYTTTFGVPLEKKWDSFFVKRDPEREAAL
;
A
#
# COMPACT_ATOMS: atom_id res chain seq x y z
N MET A 1 -8.16 24.81 -1.79
CA MET A 1 -7.67 23.68 -0.98
C MET A 1 -6.19 23.54 -1.30
N ASN A 2 -5.30 23.97 -0.39
CA ASN A 2 -3.85 23.86 -0.63
C ASN A 2 -3.50 22.39 -0.79
N GLN A 3 -3.02 22.01 -1.98
CA GLN A 3 -2.35 20.73 -2.13
C GLN A 3 -1.10 20.83 -1.26
N LEU A 4 -1.06 20.06 -0.16
CA LEU A 4 0.17 19.92 0.61
C LEU A 4 1.24 19.46 -0.36
N GLU A 5 2.36 20.18 -0.43
CA GLU A 5 3.49 19.75 -1.25
C GLU A 5 3.89 18.34 -0.81
N LYS A 6 3.97 17.43 -1.78
CA LYS A 6 4.40 16.06 -1.52
C LYS A 6 5.84 16.09 -1.00
N VAL A 7 6.11 15.24 -0.02
CA VAL A 7 7.47 14.92 0.38
C VAL A 7 8.16 14.29 -0.83
N LYS A 8 9.31 14.84 -1.23
CA LYS A 8 10.18 14.31 -2.30
C LYS A 8 10.96 13.08 -1.82
N SER A 9 10.22 12.06 -1.37
CA SER A 9 10.73 10.80 -0.83
C SER A 9 9.92 9.65 -1.41
N ARG A 10 10.56 8.47 -1.50
CA ARG A 10 9.95 7.23 -1.98
C ARG A 10 9.70 6.30 -0.79
N ILE A 11 8.46 5.87 -0.60
CA ILE A 11 8.11 4.94 0.48
C ILE A 11 7.55 3.62 -0.04
N LEU A 12 7.96 2.51 0.55
CA LEU A 12 7.39 1.18 0.34
C LEU A 12 6.52 0.80 1.54
N LEU A 13 5.27 0.43 1.28
CA LEU A 13 4.34 -0.09 2.28
C LEU A 13 4.29 -1.61 2.12
N ASP A 14 4.73 -2.33 3.15
CA ASP A 14 4.82 -3.79 3.18
C ASP A 14 3.84 -4.37 4.22
N PHE A 15 2.57 -4.44 3.83
CA PHE A 15 1.50 -5.12 4.58
C PHE A 15 1.23 -6.52 4.02
N HIS A 16 0.28 -7.29 4.56
CA HIS A 16 -0.07 -8.60 3.99
C HIS A 16 -0.72 -8.47 2.60
N HIS A 17 -0.54 -9.44 1.71
CA HIS A 17 -0.96 -9.32 0.30
C HIS A 17 -2.19 -10.16 -0.07
N GLY A 18 -3.00 -10.55 0.92
CA GLY A 18 -4.30 -11.14 0.66
C GLY A 18 -5.22 -10.10 0.02
N MET A 19 -6.21 -10.55 -0.78
CA MET A 19 -7.13 -9.58 -1.43
C MET A 19 -7.94 -8.79 -0.40
N GLY A 20 -8.25 -9.39 0.75
CA GLY A 20 -8.89 -8.69 1.87
C GLY A 20 -7.99 -7.58 2.45
N ASP A 21 -6.70 -7.83 2.59
CA ASP A 21 -5.73 -6.83 3.06
C ASP A 21 -5.63 -5.66 2.09
N GLU A 22 -5.60 -5.92 0.79
CA GLU A 22 -5.56 -4.89 -0.27
C GLU A 22 -6.79 -3.97 -0.22
N LEU A 23 -7.97 -4.52 0.05
CA LEU A 23 -9.20 -3.75 0.23
C LEU A 23 -9.15 -2.93 1.52
N ILE A 24 -8.79 -3.56 2.64
CA ILE A 24 -8.73 -2.89 3.95
C ILE A 24 -7.64 -1.82 3.97
N CYS A 25 -6.54 -1.98 3.22
CA CYS A 25 -5.44 -1.02 3.13
C CYS A 25 -5.61 0.00 1.99
N ASN A 26 -6.73 0.01 1.26
CA ASN A 26 -6.96 0.96 0.17
C ASN A 26 -6.87 2.42 0.63
N GLY A 27 -7.59 2.77 1.71
CA GLY A 27 -7.53 4.09 2.31
C GLY A 27 -6.13 4.47 2.79
N LEU A 28 -5.43 3.51 3.40
CA LEU A 28 -4.04 3.65 3.82
C LEU A 28 -3.11 4.01 2.65
N VAL A 29 -3.10 3.21 1.58
CA VAL A 29 -2.25 3.45 0.40
C VAL A 29 -2.52 4.83 -0.20
N ARG A 30 -3.79 5.24 -0.26
CA ARG A 30 -4.21 6.55 -0.78
C ARG A 30 -3.71 7.71 0.08
N GLU A 31 -3.75 7.58 1.41
CA GLU A 31 -3.19 8.59 2.32
C GLU A 31 -1.69 8.77 2.12
N TYR A 32 -0.96 7.69 1.84
CA TYR A 32 0.46 7.78 1.48
C TYR A 32 0.69 8.39 0.09
N CYS A 33 -0.15 8.07 -0.90
CA CYS A 33 -0.02 8.65 -2.25
C CYS A 33 -0.26 10.16 -2.27
N LYS A 34 -1.02 10.70 -1.31
CA LYS A 34 -1.17 12.16 -1.09
C LYS A 34 0.10 12.81 -0.52
N LYS A 35 0.90 12.07 0.25
CA LYS A 35 2.03 12.58 1.02
C LYS A 35 3.39 12.40 0.34
N TYR A 36 3.58 11.33 -0.43
CA TYR A 36 4.88 10.95 -0.99
C TYR A 36 4.92 11.09 -2.51
N GLU A 37 6.08 11.43 -3.05
CA GLU A 37 6.32 11.50 -4.50
C GLU A 37 6.15 10.12 -5.17
N THR A 38 6.57 9.04 -4.52
CA THR A 38 6.37 7.67 -5.01
C THR A 38 6.00 6.75 -3.85
N VAL A 39 4.97 5.94 -4.06
CA VAL A 39 4.56 4.88 -3.11
C VAL A 39 4.72 3.53 -3.78
N GLY A 40 5.31 2.57 -3.08
CA GLY A 40 5.39 1.18 -3.47
C GLY A 40 4.47 0.32 -2.62
N ILE A 41 3.86 -0.70 -3.24
CA ILE A 41 3.27 -1.84 -2.55
C ILE A 41 3.73 -3.12 -3.22
N PHE A 42 3.69 -4.23 -2.50
CA PHE A 42 3.81 -5.55 -3.10
C PHE A 42 2.43 -6.12 -3.39
N CYS A 43 2.33 -6.91 -4.45
CA CYS A 43 1.12 -7.63 -4.80
C CYS A 43 1.49 -9.04 -5.27
N ILE A 44 0.74 -10.05 -4.84
CA ILE A 44 0.92 -11.40 -5.39
C ILE A 44 0.32 -11.49 -6.79
N LYS A 45 0.99 -12.25 -7.68
CA LYS A 45 0.63 -12.36 -9.10
C LYS A 45 -0.86 -12.60 -9.38
N ARG A 46 -1.52 -13.46 -8.60
CA ARG A 46 -2.95 -13.77 -8.77
C ARG A 46 -3.89 -12.59 -8.50
N ASN A 47 -3.50 -11.65 -7.64
CA ASN A 47 -4.32 -10.49 -7.27
C ASN A 47 -4.03 -9.27 -8.15
N TYR A 48 -2.92 -9.27 -8.90
CA TYR A 48 -2.48 -8.13 -9.69
C TYR A 48 -3.56 -7.54 -10.62
N PRO A 49 -4.38 -8.32 -11.35
CA PRO A 49 -5.45 -7.73 -12.16
C PRO A 49 -6.45 -6.89 -11.35
N SER A 50 -6.81 -7.36 -10.15
CA SER A 50 -7.74 -6.66 -9.25
C SER A 50 -7.09 -5.45 -8.58
N VAL A 51 -5.86 -5.62 -8.07
CA VAL A 51 -5.12 -4.55 -7.36
C VAL A 51 -4.73 -3.43 -8.32
N SER A 52 -4.27 -3.76 -9.54
CA SER A 52 -3.98 -2.76 -10.57
C SER A 52 -5.24 -2.01 -11.01
N PHE A 53 -6.38 -2.70 -11.20
CA PHE A 53 -7.65 -2.05 -11.47
C PHE A 53 -8.10 -1.13 -10.33
N MET A 54 -7.94 -1.57 -9.08
CA MET A 54 -8.34 -0.85 -7.87
C MET A 54 -7.62 0.50 -7.70
N TYR A 55 -6.35 0.56 -8.09
CA TYR A 55 -5.51 1.76 -7.96
C TYR A 55 -5.16 2.43 -9.29
N ARG A 56 -5.86 2.11 -10.39
CA ARG A 56 -5.53 2.63 -11.74
C ARG A 56 -5.59 4.15 -11.88
N ASP A 57 -6.20 4.84 -10.92
CA ASP A 57 -6.25 6.30 -10.83
C ASP A 57 -5.02 6.94 -10.16
N LEU A 58 -4.14 6.14 -9.52
CA LEU A 58 -2.98 6.64 -8.77
C LEU A 58 -1.71 6.59 -9.62
N GLU A 59 -1.30 7.73 -10.17
CA GLU A 59 -0.13 7.85 -11.05
C GLU A 59 1.22 7.62 -10.34
N ASN A 60 1.27 7.87 -9.02
CA ASN A 60 2.49 7.74 -8.23
C ASN A 60 2.59 6.44 -7.41
N LEU A 61 1.69 5.48 -7.65
CA LEU A 61 1.73 4.16 -7.02
C LEU A 61 2.47 3.17 -7.93
N ARG A 62 3.43 2.44 -7.36
CA ARG A 62 4.14 1.33 -8.00
C ARG A 62 3.75 0.01 -7.35
N ILE A 63 3.29 -0.93 -8.16
CA ILE A 63 2.89 -2.27 -7.70
C ILE A 63 3.99 -3.26 -8.09
N HIS A 64 4.70 -3.78 -7.09
CA HIS A 64 5.72 -4.81 -7.27
C HIS A 64 5.08 -6.19 -7.20
N VAL A 65 4.98 -6.85 -8.35
CA VAL A 65 4.45 -8.22 -8.39
C VAL A 65 5.50 -9.18 -7.84
N VAL A 66 5.15 -9.88 -6.77
CA VAL A 66 6.00 -10.89 -6.12
C VAL A 66 5.33 -12.27 -6.18
N SER A 67 6.16 -13.30 -6.29
CA SER A 67 5.74 -14.70 -6.38
C SER A 67 5.86 -15.42 -5.04
N SER A 68 6.62 -14.87 -4.08
CA SER A 68 6.85 -15.51 -2.78
C SER A 68 7.19 -14.50 -1.68
N HIS A 69 7.05 -14.94 -0.43
CA HIS A 69 7.54 -14.22 0.74
C HIS A 69 9.06 -14.01 0.67
N THR A 70 9.81 -14.99 0.20
CA THR A 70 11.28 -14.91 0.04
C THR A 70 11.69 -13.81 -0.95
N GLU A 71 10.99 -13.68 -2.07
CA GLU A 71 11.25 -12.62 -3.05
C GLU A 71 11.00 -11.23 -2.46
N ARG A 72 9.91 -11.09 -1.70
CA ARG A 72 9.59 -9.85 -0.97
C ARG A 72 10.68 -9.48 0.04
N LEU A 73 11.12 -10.44 0.86
CA LEU A 73 12.21 -10.21 1.82
C LEU A 73 13.52 -9.86 1.12
N ARG A 74 13.83 -10.53 0.00
CA ARG A 74 15.00 -10.24 -0.82
C ARG A 74 14.95 -8.82 -1.38
N PHE A 75 13.78 -8.36 -1.83
CA PHE A 75 13.60 -6.98 -2.27
C PHE A 75 13.95 -6.00 -1.13
N ARG A 76 13.39 -6.21 0.07
CA ARG A 76 13.68 -5.37 1.25
C ARG A 76 15.15 -5.37 1.61
N PHE A 77 15.77 -6.55 1.63
CA PHE A 77 17.18 -6.73 1.96
C PHE A 77 18.10 -6.01 0.98
N LEU A 78 17.77 -6.01 -0.32
CA LEU A 78 18.58 -5.37 -1.36
C LEU A 78 18.26 -3.86 -1.54
N ASN A 79 17.17 -3.35 -0.96
CA ASN A 79 16.76 -1.94 -1.08
C ASN A 79 17.87 -0.92 -0.74
N PRO A 80 18.70 -1.12 0.31
CA PRO A 80 19.80 -0.19 0.63
C PRO A 80 20.86 -0.07 -0.46
N LEU A 81 20.99 -1.08 -1.35
CA LEU A 81 21.93 -1.05 -2.46
C LEU A 81 21.50 -0.11 -3.60
N ARG A 82 20.28 0.43 -3.53
CA ARG A 82 19.76 1.47 -4.42
C ARG A 82 19.89 1.15 -5.92
N PHE A 83 19.59 -0.09 -6.30
CA PHE A 83 19.65 -0.52 -7.70
C PHE A 83 18.57 0.15 -8.57
N GLY A 84 19.01 1.03 -9.46
CA GLY A 84 18.14 1.69 -10.44
C GLY A 84 17.02 2.49 -9.79
N GLN A 85 15.84 2.50 -10.43
CA GLN A 85 14.68 3.23 -9.91
C GLN A 85 13.87 2.45 -8.86
N ASN A 86 14.23 1.19 -8.56
CA ASN A 86 13.51 0.32 -7.63
C ASN A 86 14.09 0.40 -6.22
N HIS A 87 14.28 1.62 -5.73
CA HIS A 87 14.69 1.87 -4.36
C HIS A 87 13.73 2.83 -3.67
N TYR A 88 13.62 2.63 -2.37
CA TYR A 88 12.78 3.40 -1.47
C TYR A 88 13.63 3.96 -0.34
N ASP A 89 13.38 5.22 -0.01
CA ASP A 89 14.03 5.92 1.10
C ASP A 89 13.49 5.44 2.45
N GLU A 90 12.22 5.03 2.45
CA GLU A 90 11.53 4.50 3.63
C GLU A 90 10.84 3.17 3.31
N ILE A 91 10.90 2.23 4.24
CA ILE A 91 10.10 1.00 4.21
C ILE A 91 9.32 0.94 5.52
N ARG A 92 7.99 0.85 5.43
CA ARG A 92 7.13 0.56 6.58
C ARG A 92 6.45 -0.78 6.38
N ALA A 93 6.62 -1.67 7.36
CA ALA A 93 6.15 -3.04 7.25
C ALA A 93 5.36 -3.49 8.48
N ILE A 94 4.39 -4.39 8.26
CA ILE A 94 3.76 -5.15 9.34
C ILE A 94 4.70 -6.33 9.67
N ASP A 95 5.65 -6.12 10.57
CA ASP A 95 6.62 -7.15 10.99
C ASP A 95 6.22 -7.85 12.30
N ALA A 96 5.39 -7.21 13.13
CA ALA A 96 4.90 -7.77 14.39
C ALA A 96 3.53 -7.18 14.77
N TYR A 97 2.77 -7.93 15.57
CA TYR A 97 1.49 -7.54 16.16
C TYR A 97 1.57 -7.73 17.68
N ASP A 98 1.06 -6.75 18.43
CA ASP A 98 1.01 -6.81 19.89
C ASP A 98 -0.30 -7.49 20.33
N GLU A 99 -0.23 -8.79 20.57
CA GLU A 99 -1.37 -9.60 21.01
C GLU A 99 -1.84 -9.25 22.44
N GLU A 100 -0.96 -8.70 23.28
CA GLU A 100 -1.22 -8.45 24.70
C GLU A 100 -1.89 -7.09 24.95
N SER A 101 -1.74 -6.14 24.02
CA SER A 101 -2.32 -4.79 24.14
C SER A 101 -3.84 -4.72 24.25
N GLY A 102 -4.57 -5.78 23.85
CA GLY A 102 -6.02 -5.75 23.70
C GLY A 102 -6.53 -4.86 22.54
N ILE A 103 -5.63 -4.24 21.78
CA ILE A 103 -5.96 -3.40 20.63
C ILE A 103 -6.16 -4.29 19.41
N ARG A 104 -7.30 -4.15 18.71
CA ARG A 104 -7.56 -4.91 17.48
C ARG A 104 -6.46 -4.70 16.44
N PHE A 105 -6.03 -5.80 15.80
CA PHE A 105 -5.06 -5.84 14.69
C PHE A 105 -5.19 -4.69 13.71
N GLU A 106 -6.38 -4.48 13.16
CA GLU A 106 -6.61 -3.42 12.17
C GLU A 106 -6.24 -2.02 12.69
N ARG A 107 -6.57 -1.71 13.96
CA ARG A 107 -6.20 -0.43 14.56
C ARG A 107 -4.69 -0.33 14.70
N GLN A 108 -4.01 -1.40 15.17
CA GLN A 108 -2.55 -1.39 15.29
C GLN A 108 -1.87 -1.18 13.93
N VAL A 109 -2.35 -1.85 12.88
CA VAL A 109 -1.83 -1.64 11.52
C VAL A 109 -1.95 -0.17 11.13
N TYR A 110 -3.16 0.37 11.16
CA TYR A 110 -3.40 1.75 10.73
C TYR A 110 -2.63 2.76 11.58
N THR A 111 -2.82 2.75 12.91
CA THR A 111 -2.31 3.80 13.78
C THR A 111 -0.88 3.55 14.22
N THR A 112 -0.55 2.35 14.66
CA THR A 112 0.75 2.06 15.27
C THR A 112 1.83 1.84 14.22
N THR A 113 1.58 0.98 13.23
CA THR A 113 2.57 0.67 12.18
C THR A 113 2.70 1.82 11.18
N PHE A 114 1.57 2.32 10.68
CA PHE A 114 1.56 3.28 9.59
C PHE A 114 1.26 4.72 10.01
N GLY A 115 0.89 5.00 11.27
CA GLY A 115 0.63 6.38 11.70
C GLY A 115 -0.52 7.05 10.96
N VAL A 116 -1.49 6.27 10.47
CA VAL A 116 -2.69 6.76 9.78
C VAL A 116 -3.92 6.53 10.67
N PRO A 117 -4.76 7.55 10.89
CA PRO A 117 -5.98 7.38 11.67
C PRO A 117 -6.92 6.32 11.06
N LEU A 118 -7.55 5.50 11.91
CA LEU A 118 -8.33 4.35 11.46
C LEU A 118 -9.53 4.74 10.57
N GLU A 119 -10.12 5.91 10.79
CA GLU A 119 -11.21 6.45 9.97
C GLU A 119 -10.81 6.62 8.49
N LYS A 120 -9.52 6.87 8.21
CA LYS A 120 -9.01 6.98 6.83
C LYS A 120 -9.16 5.69 6.04
N LYS A 121 -9.33 4.55 6.71
CA LYS A 121 -9.67 3.27 6.07
C LYS A 121 -10.84 3.43 5.11
N TRP A 122 -11.89 4.12 5.54
CA TRP A 122 -13.10 4.32 4.74
C TRP A 122 -13.18 5.73 4.14
N ASP A 123 -12.77 6.77 4.87
CA ASP A 123 -12.85 8.15 4.38
C ASP A 123 -11.99 8.38 3.14
N SER A 124 -10.91 7.62 3.00
CA SER A 124 -10.02 7.69 1.84
C SER A 124 -10.13 6.48 0.93
N PHE A 125 -11.05 5.55 1.21
CA PHE A 125 -11.32 4.44 0.31
C PHE A 125 -11.86 4.97 -1.01
N PHE A 126 -11.25 4.56 -2.11
CA PHE A 126 -11.75 4.88 -3.43
C PHE A 126 -11.38 3.81 -4.44
N VAL A 127 -12.30 3.57 -5.38
CA VAL A 127 -12.08 2.79 -6.59
C VAL A 127 -12.80 3.51 -7.71
N LYS A 128 -12.08 3.84 -8.79
CA LYS A 128 -12.72 4.37 -10.00
C LYS A 128 -13.67 3.31 -10.55
N ARG A 129 -14.96 3.62 -10.66
CA ARG A 129 -15.96 2.72 -11.26
C ARG A 129 -15.75 2.59 -12.75
N ASP A 130 -16.26 1.51 -13.32
CA ASP A 130 -16.19 1.21 -14.75
C ASP A 130 -17.58 0.81 -15.25
N PRO A 131 -18.44 1.79 -15.58
CA PRO A 131 -19.84 1.53 -15.93
C PRO A 131 -20.01 0.61 -17.14
N GLU A 132 -19.10 0.68 -18.12
CA GLU A 132 -19.15 -0.17 -19.31
C GLU A 132 -18.89 -1.63 -18.93
N ARG A 133 -17.85 -1.88 -18.14
CA ARG A 133 -17.56 -3.23 -17.62
C ARG A 133 -18.65 -3.72 -16.67
N GLU A 134 -19.17 -2.85 -15.82
CA GLU A 134 -20.24 -3.16 -14.87
C GLU A 134 -21.57 -3.51 -15.56
N ALA A 135 -21.88 -2.87 -16.69
CA ALA A 135 -23.07 -3.17 -17.49
C ALA A 135 -22.96 -4.46 -18.34
N ALA A 136 -21.75 -5.00 -18.50
CA ALA A 136 -21.48 -6.22 -19.27
C ALA A 136 -21.48 -7.51 -18.42
N LEU A 137 -21.76 -7.41 -17.11
CA LEU A 137 -21.89 -8.52 -16.16
C LEU A 137 -23.34 -8.97 -16.01
#